data_AF-A0A7I0HW46-F1
#
_entry.id   AF-A0A7I0HW46-F1
#
_cell.length_a   1.000
_cell.length_b   1.000
_cell.length_c   1.000
_cell.angle_alpha   90.00
_cell.angle_beta   90.00
_cell.angle_gamma   90.00
#
_symmetry.space_group_name_H-M   'P 1'
#
loop_
_entity.id
_entity.type
_entity.pdbx_description
1 polymer ?
#
loop_
_entity_poly.entity_id
_entity_poly.type
_entity_poly.pdbx_seq_one_letter_code
_entity_poly.pdbx_strand_id
1 'polypeptide(L)'
;MSLCHPEKGNVSCGACCGLFNLKLTTKEYTNLLLERTNEFKKTVDFSIRHSFPIYRKDRETKEGSIPKKDEMTYNCPFLGYVDETKHRIGCMIHPIFTGDPKSQNFSFYGTSICQAYDCKTKEGALADLWEDLFVEIAKDSIEFSFLSADHIFTYAVEKFFAHSLLNTETMFHLNRLELMELFRIRLETSASKNFTSFEINYDIFLTLESVERYLSSELGSEWNQWKLEWEKKNPNRGEVSGSFDK
;
A
#
# COMPACT_ATOMS: atom_id res chain seq x y z
N MET A 1 -1.84 -1.39 -16.22
CA MET A 1 -0.74 -1.73 -15.30
C MET A 1 -1.29 -1.59 -13.89
N SER A 2 -0.74 -2.29 -12.90
CA SER A 2 -1.32 -2.21 -11.56
C SER A 2 -0.24 -2.04 -10.52
N LEU A 3 -0.50 -1.10 -9.61
CA LEU A 3 0.27 -0.81 -8.42
C LEU A 3 0.54 -2.05 -7.54
N CYS A 4 -0.25 -3.13 -7.70
CA CYS A 4 -0.01 -4.40 -7.02
C CYS A 4 1.27 -5.13 -7.46
N HIS A 5 1.61 -5.08 -8.75
CA HIS A 5 2.77 -5.74 -9.34
C HIS A 5 3.31 -4.84 -10.45
N PRO A 6 4.01 -3.75 -10.09
CA PRO A 6 4.52 -2.78 -11.06
C PRO A 6 5.47 -3.45 -12.06
N GLU A 7 5.46 -2.99 -13.30
CA GLU A 7 6.42 -3.47 -14.31
C GLU A 7 7.82 -2.89 -14.05
N LYS A 8 7.87 -1.68 -13.48
CA LYS A 8 9.09 -0.97 -13.13
C LYS A 8 9.54 -1.32 -11.71
N GLY A 9 10.86 -1.33 -11.51
CA GLY A 9 11.46 -1.65 -10.23
C GLY A 9 11.40 -3.13 -9.86
N ASN A 10 11.81 -3.45 -8.63
CA ASN A 10 11.84 -4.81 -8.12
C ASN A 10 11.00 -4.94 -6.84
N VAL A 11 9.78 -4.44 -6.90
CA VAL A 11 8.84 -4.41 -5.76
C VAL A 11 7.44 -4.87 -6.17
N SER A 12 6.62 -5.20 -5.19
CA SER A 12 5.19 -5.47 -5.35
C SER A 12 4.45 -5.32 -4.03
N CYS A 13 3.13 -5.19 -4.10
CA CYS A 13 2.27 -4.92 -2.96
C CYS A 13 1.57 -6.18 -2.44
N GLY A 14 1.57 -6.38 -1.12
CA GLY A 14 0.87 -7.47 -0.42
C GLY A 14 -0.29 -7.02 0.48
N ALA A 15 -0.70 -5.75 0.41
CA ALA A 15 -1.61 -5.15 1.38
C ALA A 15 -3.01 -5.80 1.42
N CYS A 16 -3.61 -6.04 0.25
CA CYS A 16 -4.96 -6.63 0.15
C CYS A 16 -5.03 -8.08 0.67
N CYS A 17 -3.89 -8.75 0.79
CA CYS A 17 -3.81 -10.09 1.38
C CYS A 17 -3.85 -10.05 2.93
N GLY A 18 -3.99 -8.87 3.53
CA GLY A 18 -4.06 -8.68 4.97
C GLY A 18 -2.70 -8.74 5.66
N LEU A 19 -1.57 -8.59 4.95
CA LEU A 19 -0.24 -8.67 5.57
C LEU A 19 -0.12 -7.72 6.77
N PHE A 20 -0.50 -6.46 6.57
CA PHE A 20 -0.38 -5.41 7.59
C PHE A 20 -1.52 -5.36 8.60
N ASN A 21 -2.43 -6.34 8.57
CA ASN A 21 -3.32 -6.53 9.71
C ASN A 21 -2.58 -7.21 10.88
N LEU A 22 -1.44 -7.87 10.65
CA LEU A 22 -0.57 -8.39 11.71
C LEU A 22 0.21 -7.24 12.35
N LYS A 23 0.42 -7.24 13.66
CA LYS A 23 1.24 -6.22 14.35
C LYS A 23 2.70 -6.69 14.40
N LEU A 24 3.44 -6.42 13.33
CA LEU A 24 4.84 -6.84 13.17
C LEU A 24 5.73 -5.65 12.81
N THR A 25 7.02 -5.76 13.12
CA THR A 25 8.06 -4.88 12.58
C THR A 25 8.40 -5.25 11.13
N THR A 26 9.04 -4.34 10.38
CA THR A 26 9.51 -4.61 9.01
C THR A 26 10.34 -5.88 8.90
N LYS A 27 11.26 -6.10 9.86
CA LYS A 27 12.09 -7.31 9.91
C LYS A 27 11.26 -8.58 10.12
N GLU A 28 10.25 -8.51 10.97
CA GLU A 28 9.36 -9.65 11.22
C GLU A 28 8.46 -9.94 10.02
N TYR A 29 8.01 -8.93 9.27
CA TYR A 29 7.34 -9.16 7.98
C TYR A 29 8.24 -9.88 6.99
N THR A 30 9.50 -9.47 6.85
CA THR A 30 10.48 -10.16 5.99
C THR A 30 10.62 -11.62 6.40
N ASN A 31 10.79 -11.90 7.69
CA ASN A 31 10.92 -13.26 8.21
C ASN A 31 9.66 -14.09 7.95
N LEU A 32 8.48 -13.53 8.21
CA LEU A 32 7.19 -14.19 7.96
C LEU A 32 7.05 -14.58 6.49
N LEU A 33 7.36 -13.67 5.57
CA LEU A 33 7.30 -13.93 4.13
C LEU A 33 8.30 -15.00 3.71
N LEU A 34 9.54 -14.97 4.23
CA LEU A 34 10.55 -16.00 3.97
C LEU A 34 10.09 -17.37 4.47
N GLU A 35 9.55 -17.45 5.69
CA GLU A 35 9.06 -18.68 6.28
C GLU A 35 7.90 -19.26 5.48
N ARG A 36 6.87 -18.45 5.18
CA ARG A 36 5.74 -18.84 4.33
C ARG A 36 6.24 -19.39 2.99
N THR A 37 7.13 -18.67 2.33
CA THR A 37 7.68 -19.06 1.02
C THR A 37 8.42 -20.39 1.08
N ASN A 38 9.35 -20.53 2.04
CA ASN A 38 10.16 -21.73 2.17
C ASN A 38 9.35 -22.95 2.56
N GLU A 39 8.36 -22.78 3.44
CA GLU A 39 7.46 -23.86 3.85
C GLU A 39 6.56 -24.26 2.68
N PHE A 40 5.98 -23.30 1.96
CA PHE A 40 5.15 -23.55 0.79
C PHE A 40 5.91 -24.36 -0.26
N LYS A 41 7.14 -23.95 -0.62
CA LYS A 41 7.99 -24.67 -1.58
C LYS A 41 8.30 -26.11 -1.16
N LYS A 42 8.29 -26.40 0.16
CA LYS A 42 8.60 -27.74 0.69
C LYS A 42 7.36 -28.64 0.81
N THR A 43 6.20 -28.07 1.08
CA THR A 43 5.02 -28.84 1.51
C THR A 43 3.86 -28.81 0.53
N VAL A 44 3.83 -27.86 -0.40
CA VAL A 44 2.77 -27.75 -1.40
C VAL A 44 3.22 -28.36 -2.72
N ASP A 45 2.43 -29.33 -3.21
CA ASP A 45 2.57 -29.94 -4.53
C ASP A 45 1.32 -29.62 -5.35
N PHE A 46 1.51 -28.97 -6.50
CA PHE A 46 0.39 -28.53 -7.34
C PHE A 46 -0.41 -29.69 -7.95
N SER A 47 0.17 -30.89 -8.04
CA SER A 47 -0.54 -32.09 -8.45
C SER A 47 -1.41 -32.69 -7.33
N ILE A 48 -1.17 -32.29 -6.07
CA ILE A 48 -1.82 -32.84 -4.88
C ILE A 48 -2.73 -31.78 -4.25
N ARG A 49 -4.00 -31.75 -4.68
CA ARG A 49 -4.97 -30.73 -4.22
C ARG A 49 -5.06 -30.54 -2.70
N HIS A 50 -4.87 -31.59 -1.89
CA HIS A 50 -4.98 -31.50 -0.44
C HIS A 50 -3.73 -30.90 0.25
N SER A 51 -2.61 -30.71 -0.45
CA SER A 51 -1.43 -30.07 0.13
C SER A 51 -1.67 -28.58 0.44
N PHE A 52 -2.48 -27.90 -0.36
CA PHE A 52 -2.84 -26.49 -0.18
C PHE A 52 -3.58 -26.22 1.14
N PRO A 53 -4.71 -26.89 1.46
CA PRO A 53 -5.40 -26.66 2.73
C PRO A 53 -4.60 -27.13 3.96
N ILE A 54 -3.72 -28.13 3.82
CA ILE A 54 -2.79 -28.53 4.90
C ILE A 54 -1.81 -27.39 5.19
N TYR A 55 -1.11 -26.88 4.17
CA TYR A 55 -0.21 -25.72 4.32
C TYR A 55 -0.94 -24.53 4.94
N ARG A 56 -2.14 -24.20 4.44
CA ARG A 56 -2.95 -23.10 4.97
C ARG A 56 -3.21 -23.28 6.46
N LYS A 57 -3.71 -24.44 6.88
CA LYS A 57 -4.05 -24.74 8.27
C LYS A 57 -2.82 -24.65 9.17
N ASP A 58 -1.69 -25.19 8.72
CA ASP A 58 -0.45 -25.19 9.48
C ASP A 58 0.07 -23.76 9.68
N ARG A 59 0.03 -22.92 8.64
CA ARG A 59 0.38 -21.49 8.73
C ARG A 59 -0.57 -20.71 9.62
N GLU A 60 -1.88 -20.86 9.44
CA GLU A 60 -2.89 -20.19 10.28
C GLU A 60 -2.73 -20.57 11.75
N THR A 61 -2.35 -21.82 12.05
CA THR A 61 -2.09 -22.27 13.42
C THR A 61 -0.81 -21.63 13.99
N LYS A 62 0.28 -21.62 13.22
CA LYS A 62 1.55 -21.00 13.63
C LYS A 62 1.45 -19.49 13.85
N GLU A 63 0.65 -18.83 13.02
CA GLU A 63 0.49 -17.38 13.01
C GLU A 63 -0.65 -16.92 13.94
N GLY A 64 -1.41 -17.84 14.54
CA GLY A 64 -2.57 -17.53 15.37
C GLY A 64 -2.27 -16.78 16.67
N SER A 65 -1.01 -16.74 17.10
CA SER A 65 -0.56 -15.96 18.26
C SER A 65 -0.07 -14.55 17.90
N ILE A 66 0.05 -14.22 16.61
CA ILE A 66 0.49 -12.89 16.16
C ILE A 66 -0.67 -11.91 16.37
N PRO A 67 -0.49 -10.83 17.16
CA PRO A 67 -1.56 -9.87 17.41
C PRO A 67 -2.03 -9.19 16.11
N LYS A 68 -3.33 -8.92 16.02
CA LYS A 68 -3.94 -8.26 14.85
C LYS A 68 -4.44 -6.85 15.17
N LYS A 69 -4.58 -6.01 14.13
CA LYS A 69 -5.27 -4.71 14.19
C LYS A 69 -6.77 -4.93 14.27
N ASP A 70 -7.28 -5.85 13.46
CA ASP A 70 -8.67 -6.30 13.42
C ASP A 70 -8.73 -7.84 13.35
N GLU A 71 -9.41 -8.46 14.31
CA GLU A 71 -9.57 -9.91 14.39
C GLU A 71 -10.45 -10.48 13.25
N MET A 72 -11.31 -9.64 12.65
CA MET A 72 -12.20 -10.04 11.57
C MET A 72 -11.50 -10.03 10.20
N THR A 73 -10.37 -9.33 10.08
CA THR A 73 -9.62 -9.25 8.84
C THR A 73 -8.79 -10.51 8.63
N TYR A 74 -9.06 -11.22 7.53
CA TYR A 74 -8.32 -12.42 7.15
C TYR A 74 -6.88 -12.09 6.70
N ASN A 75 -5.89 -12.84 7.19
CA ASN A 75 -4.50 -12.74 6.77
C ASN A 75 -4.17 -13.95 5.90
N CYS A 76 -3.98 -13.75 4.60
CA CYS A 76 -3.78 -14.86 3.67
C CYS A 76 -2.38 -15.48 3.84
N PRO A 77 -2.26 -16.78 4.20
CA PRO A 77 -0.96 -17.44 4.39
C PRO A 77 -0.25 -17.77 3.08
N PHE A 78 -0.95 -17.62 1.94
CA PHE A 78 -0.38 -17.82 0.60
C PHE A 78 0.34 -16.59 0.04
N LEU A 79 0.40 -15.49 0.79
CA LEU A 79 1.27 -14.36 0.43
C LEU A 79 2.72 -14.69 0.82
N GLY A 80 3.62 -14.69 -0.15
CA GLY A 80 5.05 -14.92 0.02
C GLY A 80 5.85 -14.34 -1.15
N TYR A 81 7.14 -14.65 -1.24
CA TYR A 81 7.97 -14.25 -2.37
C TYR A 81 7.64 -15.09 -3.61
N VAL A 82 7.49 -14.41 -4.74
CA VAL A 82 7.08 -15.02 -6.02
C VAL A 82 8.17 -14.94 -7.09
N ASP A 83 9.34 -14.44 -6.73
CA ASP A 83 10.53 -14.39 -7.56
C ASP A 83 11.72 -15.06 -6.87
N GLU A 84 12.68 -15.55 -7.66
CA GLU A 84 13.87 -16.22 -7.12
C GLU A 84 14.81 -15.27 -6.38
N THR A 85 14.77 -13.96 -6.72
CA THR A 85 15.60 -12.96 -6.05
C THR A 85 15.01 -12.51 -4.71
N LYS A 86 13.80 -12.95 -4.36
CA LYS A 86 13.08 -12.64 -3.10
C LYS A 86 12.92 -11.13 -2.88
N HIS A 87 12.60 -10.42 -3.95
CA HIS A 87 12.30 -8.99 -3.87
C HIS A 87 10.81 -8.72 -4.05
N ARG A 88 10.09 -9.57 -4.80
CA ARG A 88 8.68 -9.41 -5.15
C ARG A 88 7.84 -10.39 -4.34
N ILE A 89 6.85 -9.85 -3.66
CA ILE A 89 5.83 -10.64 -2.94
C ILE A 89 4.56 -10.77 -3.77
N GLY A 90 3.82 -11.86 -3.57
CA GLY A 90 2.58 -12.10 -4.29
C GLY A 90 1.89 -13.38 -3.82
N CYS A 91 0.79 -13.69 -4.48
CA CYS A 91 0.03 -14.91 -4.21
C CYS A 91 0.77 -16.13 -4.76
N MET A 92 1.31 -16.98 -3.89
CA MET A 92 2.05 -18.19 -4.30
C MET A 92 1.15 -19.26 -4.95
N ILE A 93 -0.17 -19.11 -4.82
CA ILE A 93 -1.18 -19.96 -5.47
C ILE A 93 -1.87 -19.22 -6.63
N HIS A 94 -1.27 -18.14 -7.15
CA HIS A 94 -1.84 -17.43 -8.29
C HIS A 94 -1.91 -18.35 -9.52
N PRO A 95 -2.96 -18.27 -10.36
CA PRO A 95 -3.12 -19.13 -11.54
C PRO A 95 -1.93 -19.12 -12.50
N ILE A 96 -1.17 -18.02 -12.54
CA ILE A 96 0.07 -17.92 -13.35
C ILE A 96 1.14 -18.94 -12.94
N PHE A 97 1.18 -19.32 -11.66
CA PHE A 97 2.16 -20.28 -11.13
C PHE A 97 1.61 -21.70 -11.12
N THR A 98 0.33 -21.87 -10.80
CA THR A 98 -0.30 -23.17 -10.64
C THR A 98 -0.83 -23.76 -11.95
N GLY A 99 -1.13 -22.92 -12.94
CA GLY A 99 -1.87 -23.29 -14.15
C GLY A 99 -3.36 -23.58 -13.91
N ASP A 100 -3.84 -23.55 -12.67
CA ASP A 100 -5.24 -23.78 -12.31
C ASP A 100 -5.95 -22.42 -12.09
N PRO A 101 -6.94 -22.05 -12.92
CA PRO A 101 -7.68 -20.80 -12.75
C PRO A 101 -8.49 -20.73 -11.44
N LYS A 102 -8.65 -21.86 -10.73
CA LYS A 102 -9.38 -21.97 -9.47
C LYS A 102 -8.46 -22.09 -8.25
N SER A 103 -7.14 -22.06 -8.41
CA SER A 103 -6.20 -22.29 -7.30
C SER A 103 -6.39 -21.28 -6.16
N GLN A 104 -6.79 -20.04 -6.45
CA GLN A 104 -7.05 -19.04 -5.41
C GLN A 104 -8.21 -19.43 -4.47
N ASN A 105 -9.09 -20.38 -4.84
CA ASN A 105 -10.16 -20.90 -3.98
C ASN A 105 -9.66 -21.71 -2.77
N PHE A 106 -8.37 -22.00 -2.67
CA PHE A 106 -7.78 -22.54 -1.43
C PHE A 106 -7.59 -21.47 -0.35
N SER A 107 -7.55 -20.19 -0.72
CA SER A 107 -7.59 -19.05 0.23
C SER A 107 -9.01 -18.78 0.73
N PHE A 108 -9.15 -18.08 1.85
CA PHE A 108 -10.47 -17.66 2.35
C PHE A 108 -11.18 -16.69 1.41
N TYR A 109 -10.46 -15.72 0.83
CA TYR A 109 -11.02 -14.77 -0.11
C TYR A 109 -11.51 -15.46 -1.39
N GLY A 110 -10.79 -16.48 -1.86
CA GLY A 110 -11.12 -17.16 -3.09
C GLY A 110 -10.88 -16.29 -4.33
N THR A 111 -11.14 -16.87 -5.51
CA THR A 111 -10.86 -16.21 -6.79
C THR A 111 -11.69 -14.95 -6.98
N SER A 112 -12.98 -14.99 -6.62
CA SER A 112 -13.90 -13.88 -6.84
C SER A 112 -13.52 -12.63 -6.05
N ILE A 113 -13.23 -12.75 -4.76
CA ILE A 113 -12.86 -11.60 -3.93
C ILE A 113 -11.47 -11.10 -4.32
N CYS A 114 -10.49 -11.99 -4.52
CA CYS A 114 -9.14 -11.58 -4.91
C CYS A 114 -9.09 -10.82 -6.23
N GLN A 115 -9.92 -11.19 -7.22
CA GLN A 115 -9.94 -10.54 -8.53
C GLN A 115 -10.83 -9.30 -8.59
N ALA A 116 -11.89 -9.24 -7.77
CA ALA A 116 -12.81 -8.10 -7.74
C ALA A 116 -12.43 -7.02 -6.71
N TYR A 117 -11.38 -7.25 -5.90
CA TYR A 117 -10.95 -6.27 -4.92
C TYR A 117 -10.23 -5.09 -5.58
N ASP A 118 -10.92 -3.96 -5.61
CA ASP A 118 -10.44 -2.71 -6.16
C ASP A 118 -9.83 -1.83 -5.05
N CYS A 119 -8.52 -2.02 -4.82
CA CYS A 119 -7.76 -1.13 -3.96
C CYS A 119 -7.83 0.31 -4.51
N LYS A 120 -8.16 1.29 -3.66
CA LYS A 120 -8.35 2.68 -4.09
C LYS A 120 -7.10 3.34 -4.68
N THR A 121 -5.90 2.94 -4.23
CA THR A 121 -4.64 3.39 -4.84
C THR A 121 -4.41 2.83 -6.24
N LYS A 122 -4.93 1.62 -6.53
CA LYS A 122 -4.77 0.95 -7.83
C LYS A 122 -5.68 1.55 -8.90
N GLU A 123 -6.91 1.91 -8.54
CA GLU A 123 -7.94 2.38 -9.48
C GLU A 123 -8.07 3.91 -9.54
N GLY A 124 -7.23 4.64 -8.80
CA GLY A 124 -7.22 6.10 -8.81
C GLY A 124 -6.73 6.67 -10.14
N ALA A 125 -7.23 7.83 -10.55
CA ALA A 125 -6.80 8.51 -11.77
C ALA A 125 -5.28 8.82 -11.81
N LEU A 126 -4.66 8.92 -10.62
CA LEU A 126 -3.24 9.21 -10.44
C LEU A 126 -2.41 7.95 -10.11
N ALA A 127 -2.99 6.75 -10.24
CA ALA A 127 -2.37 5.49 -9.81
C ALA A 127 -0.98 5.27 -10.43
N ASP A 128 -0.82 5.53 -11.73
CA ASP A 128 0.47 5.35 -12.42
C ASP A 128 1.55 6.33 -11.90
N LEU A 129 1.16 7.56 -11.56
CA LEU A 129 2.08 8.57 -11.00
C LEU A 129 2.48 8.21 -9.56
N TRP A 130 1.55 7.70 -8.77
CA TRP A 130 1.82 7.17 -7.43
C TRP A 130 2.71 5.93 -7.50
N GLU A 131 2.45 5.01 -8.43
CA GLU A 131 3.30 3.83 -8.67
C GLU A 131 4.74 4.25 -8.95
N ASP A 132 4.95 5.17 -9.89
CA ASP A 132 6.29 5.67 -10.24
C ASP A 132 7.00 6.34 -9.06
N LEU A 133 6.27 7.11 -8.24
CA LEU A 133 6.83 7.74 -7.04
C LEU A 133 7.19 6.69 -5.98
N PHE A 134 6.32 5.72 -5.73
CA PHE A 134 6.52 4.69 -4.69
C PHE A 134 7.64 3.73 -5.04
N VAL A 135 7.78 3.35 -6.32
CA VAL A 135 8.91 2.54 -6.80
C VAL A 135 10.24 3.26 -6.55
N GLU A 136 10.27 4.59 -6.66
CA GLU A 136 11.49 5.38 -6.41
C GLU A 136 11.81 5.52 -4.91
N ILE A 137 10.79 5.62 -4.06
CA ILE A 137 10.96 5.80 -2.61
C ILE A 137 11.32 4.48 -1.92
N ALA A 138 10.60 3.41 -2.25
CA ALA A 138 10.63 2.16 -1.49
C ALA A 138 11.94 1.39 -1.68
N LYS A 139 12.51 0.92 -0.57
CA LYS A 139 13.71 0.06 -0.60
C LYS A 139 13.39 -1.39 -0.89
N ASP A 140 12.19 -1.83 -0.55
CA ASP A 140 11.73 -3.20 -0.73
C ASP A 140 10.20 -3.28 -0.89
N SER A 141 9.69 -4.48 -1.12
CA SER A 141 8.24 -4.72 -1.24
C SER A 141 7.45 -4.43 0.02
N ILE A 142 8.05 -4.37 1.21
CA ILE A 142 7.34 -4.07 2.46
C ILE A 142 7.10 -2.57 2.55
N GLU A 143 8.12 -1.74 2.38
CA GLU A 143 7.96 -0.28 2.30
C GLU A 143 7.03 0.10 1.13
N PHE A 144 7.20 -0.52 -0.03
CA PHE A 144 6.31 -0.29 -1.19
C PHE A 144 4.87 -0.64 -0.86
N SER A 145 4.64 -1.77 -0.17
CA SER A 145 3.29 -2.16 0.24
C SER A 145 2.70 -1.18 1.26
N PHE A 146 3.48 -0.63 2.20
CA PHE A 146 3.00 0.38 3.16
C PHE A 146 2.54 1.65 2.45
N LEU A 147 3.33 2.17 1.51
CA LEU A 147 2.98 3.32 0.68
C LEU A 147 1.69 3.04 -0.12
N SER A 148 1.66 1.87 -0.76
CA SER A 148 0.54 1.42 -1.59
C SER A 148 -0.76 1.26 -0.81
N ALA A 149 -0.67 0.82 0.45
CA ALA A 149 -1.82 0.58 1.31
C ALA A 149 -2.42 1.88 1.88
N ASP A 150 -1.63 2.94 2.00
CA ASP A 150 -2.02 4.18 2.68
C ASP A 150 -2.77 5.15 1.75
N HIS A 151 -3.87 4.66 1.17
CA HIS A 151 -4.70 5.42 0.23
C HIS A 151 -5.39 6.63 0.88
N ILE A 152 -5.56 6.63 2.21
CA ILE A 152 -6.14 7.77 2.93
C ILE A 152 -5.13 8.92 2.91
N PHE A 153 -3.86 8.61 3.17
CA PHE A 153 -2.80 9.61 3.13
C PHE A 153 -2.55 10.13 1.71
N THR A 154 -2.51 9.25 0.69
CA THR A 154 -2.39 9.71 -0.71
C THR A 154 -3.53 10.66 -1.08
N TYR A 155 -4.77 10.29 -0.73
CA TYR A 155 -5.93 11.13 -0.99
C TYR A 155 -5.90 12.45 -0.22
N ALA A 156 -5.44 12.45 1.04
CA ALA A 156 -5.26 13.68 1.81
C ALA A 156 -4.25 14.62 1.15
N VAL A 157 -3.14 14.08 0.63
CA VAL A 157 -2.14 14.86 -0.13
C VAL A 157 -2.75 15.41 -1.41
N GLU A 158 -3.46 14.59 -2.20
CA GLU A 158 -4.18 15.07 -3.40
C GLU A 158 -5.14 16.23 -3.06
N LYS A 159 -5.90 16.11 -1.97
CA LYS A 159 -6.82 17.16 -1.53
C LYS A 159 -6.11 18.41 -1.03
N PHE A 160 -4.96 18.29 -0.38
CA PHE A 160 -4.15 19.44 0.01
C PHE A 160 -3.77 20.28 -1.21
N PHE A 161 -3.25 19.65 -2.26
CA PHE A 161 -2.87 20.33 -3.50
C PHE A 161 -4.09 20.88 -4.26
N ALA A 162 -5.18 20.12 -4.34
CA ALA A 162 -6.41 20.57 -5.00
C ALA A 162 -7.01 21.82 -4.32
N HIS A 163 -7.09 21.82 -2.98
CA HIS A 163 -7.58 22.97 -2.22
C HIS A 163 -6.61 24.16 -2.25
N SER A 164 -5.33 23.91 -2.51
CA SER A 164 -4.32 24.96 -2.74
C SER A 164 -4.36 25.56 -4.15
N LEU A 165 -5.41 25.27 -4.92
CA LEU A 165 -5.64 25.71 -6.30
C LEU A 165 -4.57 25.27 -7.30
N LEU A 166 -3.92 24.13 -7.03
CA LEU A 166 -2.95 23.53 -7.94
C LEU A 166 -3.56 22.32 -8.65
N ASN A 167 -3.11 22.09 -9.89
CA ASN A 167 -3.41 20.86 -10.59
C ASN A 167 -2.69 19.69 -9.89
N THR A 168 -3.44 18.67 -9.49
CA THR A 168 -2.93 17.53 -8.72
C THR A 168 -2.00 16.60 -9.50
N GLU A 169 -1.95 16.67 -10.82
CA GLU A 169 -0.91 15.97 -11.60
C GLU A 169 0.40 16.76 -11.60
N THR A 170 0.32 18.10 -11.68
CA THR A 170 1.51 18.95 -11.75
C THR A 170 2.40 18.84 -10.52
N MET A 171 1.87 18.44 -9.36
CA MET A 171 2.67 18.22 -8.15
C MET A 171 3.75 17.13 -8.35
N PHE A 172 3.47 16.09 -9.15
CA PHE A 172 4.44 15.01 -9.42
C PHE A 172 5.64 15.48 -10.26
N HIS A 173 5.52 16.63 -10.92
CA HIS A 173 6.57 17.24 -11.72
C HIS A 173 7.24 18.40 -10.98
N LEU A 174 6.45 19.32 -10.41
CA LEU A 174 6.96 20.55 -9.79
C LEU A 174 7.39 20.37 -8.34
N ASN A 175 6.77 19.41 -7.63
CA ASN A 175 6.99 19.18 -6.21
C ASN A 175 7.43 17.74 -5.91
N ARG A 176 8.07 17.08 -6.89
CA ARG A 176 8.44 15.65 -6.76
C ARG A 176 9.28 15.38 -5.52
N LEU A 177 10.31 16.19 -5.28
CA LEU A 177 11.22 16.00 -4.15
C LEU A 177 10.50 16.24 -2.82
N GLU A 178 9.63 17.24 -2.75
CA GLU A 178 8.81 17.52 -1.58
C GLU A 178 7.82 16.39 -1.30
N LEU A 179 7.20 15.81 -2.33
CA LEU A 179 6.33 14.64 -2.19
C LEU A 179 7.12 13.44 -1.69
N MET A 180 8.30 13.16 -2.26
CA MET A 180 9.15 12.06 -1.80
C MET A 180 9.52 12.20 -0.33
N GLU A 181 9.86 13.42 0.11
CA GLU A 181 10.18 13.68 1.51
C GLU A 181 8.99 13.41 2.43
N LEU A 182 7.80 13.89 2.05
CA LEU A 182 6.58 13.69 2.81
C LEU A 182 6.27 12.21 3.03
N PHE A 183 6.43 11.39 2.00
CA PHE A 183 6.19 9.95 2.08
C PHE A 183 7.32 9.18 2.78
N ARG A 184 8.56 9.68 2.76
CA ARG A 184 9.64 9.14 3.60
C ARG A 184 9.37 9.35 5.08
N ILE A 185 8.95 10.55 5.47
CA ILE A 185 8.51 10.84 6.85
C ILE A 185 7.33 9.93 7.21
N ARG A 186 6.36 9.78 6.29
CA ARG A 186 5.20 8.90 6.51
C ARG A 186 5.61 7.45 6.80
N LEU A 187 6.60 6.93 6.07
CA LEU A 187 7.11 5.57 6.23
C LEU A 187 7.69 5.29 7.62
N GLU A 188 8.24 6.28 8.32
CA GLU A 188 8.80 6.11 9.67
C GLU A 188 7.75 5.63 10.68
N THR A 189 6.47 5.95 10.43
CA THR A 189 5.34 5.55 11.28
C THR A 189 4.53 4.38 10.72
N SER A 190 4.89 3.85 9.56
CA SER A 190 4.09 2.88 8.83
C SER A 190 3.87 1.55 9.59
N ALA A 191 4.94 1.00 10.16
CA ALA A 191 4.87 -0.26 10.91
C ALA A 191 4.10 -0.12 12.24
N SER A 192 4.13 1.05 12.87
CA SER A 192 3.38 1.28 14.12
C SER A 192 1.90 1.54 13.84
N LYS A 193 1.58 2.28 12.78
CA LYS A 193 0.21 2.59 12.38
C LYS A 193 -0.48 1.45 11.61
N ASN A 194 0.29 0.52 11.05
CA ASN A 194 -0.20 -0.64 10.30
C ASN A 194 -1.25 -0.23 9.26
N PHE A 195 -0.81 0.56 8.27
CA PHE A 195 -1.67 1.03 7.19
C PHE A 195 -2.32 -0.14 6.49
N THR A 196 -3.61 -0.01 6.19
CA THR A 196 -4.40 -1.07 5.60
C THR A 196 -5.23 -0.51 4.46
N SER A 197 -5.39 -1.29 3.40
CA SER A 197 -6.16 -0.89 2.22
C SER A 197 -7.67 -0.94 2.45
N PHE A 198 -8.12 -1.27 3.67
CA PHE A 198 -9.53 -1.45 4.01
C PHE A 198 -10.18 -0.21 4.66
N GLU A 199 -9.44 0.88 4.88
CA GLU A 199 -10.00 2.11 5.46
C GLU A 199 -10.84 2.88 4.42
N ILE A 200 -11.91 3.59 4.84
CA ILE A 200 -12.83 4.25 3.88
C ILE A 200 -13.25 5.68 4.29
N ASN A 201 -12.49 6.34 5.15
CA ASN A 201 -12.89 7.64 5.72
C ASN A 201 -12.44 8.84 4.86
N TYR A 202 -12.98 8.99 3.65
CA TYR A 202 -12.59 10.05 2.71
C TYR A 202 -13.32 11.39 2.92
N ASP A 203 -14.50 11.35 3.53
CA ASP A 203 -15.37 12.51 3.71
C ASP A 203 -14.81 13.54 4.70
N ILE A 204 -13.73 13.21 5.41
CA ILE A 204 -13.04 14.15 6.30
C ILE A 204 -12.20 15.19 5.55
N PHE A 205 -12.03 15.09 4.24
CA PHE A 205 -11.12 15.94 3.44
C PHE A 205 -11.82 17.03 2.61
N LEU A 206 -13.01 17.45 3.04
CA LEU A 206 -13.85 18.42 2.32
C LEU A 206 -13.28 19.84 2.31
N THR A 207 -12.45 20.22 3.29
CA THR A 207 -11.85 21.56 3.38
C THR A 207 -10.34 21.48 3.53
N LEU A 208 -9.63 22.56 3.16
CA LEU A 208 -8.20 22.65 3.41
C LEU A 208 -7.86 22.47 4.90
N GLU A 209 -8.64 23.11 5.79
CA GLU A 209 -8.45 23.00 7.24
C GLU A 209 -8.54 21.55 7.73
N SER A 210 -9.52 20.78 7.23
CA SER A 210 -9.70 19.39 7.67
C SER A 210 -8.59 18.48 7.15
N VAL A 211 -8.10 18.72 5.93
CA VAL A 211 -6.92 18.05 5.37
C VAL A 211 -5.68 18.36 6.19
N GLU A 212 -5.41 19.65 6.47
CA GLU A 212 -4.23 20.06 7.23
C GLU A 212 -4.26 19.54 8.66
N ARG A 213 -5.44 19.48 9.28
CA ARG A 213 -5.62 18.89 10.61
C ARG A 213 -5.25 17.40 10.61
N TYR A 214 -5.67 16.66 9.59
CA TYR A 214 -5.29 15.25 9.43
C TYR A 214 -3.79 15.10 9.19
N LEU A 215 -3.20 15.85 8.24
CA LEU A 215 -1.76 15.76 7.96
C LEU A 215 -0.92 16.14 9.20
N SER A 216 -1.37 17.12 9.98
CA SER A 216 -0.76 17.49 11.26
C SER A 216 -0.88 16.38 12.30
N SER A 217 -2.02 15.67 12.40
CA SER A 217 -2.14 14.53 13.31
C SER A 217 -1.30 13.35 12.87
N GLU A 218 -1.12 13.19 11.56
CA GLU A 218 -0.42 12.07 10.98
C GLU A 218 1.10 12.18 11.04
N LEU A 219 1.65 13.38 10.88
CA LEU A 219 3.09 13.64 10.78
C LEU A 219 3.64 14.58 11.86
N GLY A 220 2.78 15.22 12.65
CA GLY A 220 3.21 16.09 13.75
C GLY A 220 3.96 17.34 13.30
N SER A 221 5.09 17.64 13.96
CA SER A 221 5.91 18.83 13.67
C SER A 221 6.52 18.81 12.26
N GLU A 222 6.79 17.62 11.72
CA GLU A 222 7.36 17.45 10.38
C GLU A 222 6.43 18.03 9.31
N TRP A 223 5.10 17.87 9.48
CA TRP A 223 4.13 18.50 8.58
C TRP A 223 4.24 20.02 8.58
N ASN A 224 4.33 20.64 9.76
CA ASN A 224 4.40 22.09 9.87
C ASN A 224 5.68 22.65 9.23
N GLN A 225 6.81 21.96 9.44
CA GLN A 225 8.08 22.34 8.82
C GLN A 225 8.02 22.18 7.30
N TRP A 226 7.55 21.02 6.82
CA TRP A 226 7.40 20.75 5.39
C TRP A 226 6.49 21.79 4.72
N LYS A 227 5.33 22.07 5.33
CA LYS A 227 4.34 23.03 4.81
C LYS A 227 4.95 24.43 4.72
N LEU A 228 5.66 24.89 5.76
CA LEU A 228 6.30 26.20 5.76
C LEU A 228 7.34 26.34 4.63
N GLU A 229 8.17 25.32 4.42
CA GLU A 229 9.17 25.34 3.34
C GLU A 229 8.52 25.28 1.95
N TRP A 230 7.47 24.48 1.81
CA TRP A 230 6.69 24.43 0.57
C TRP A 230 6.01 25.77 0.27
N GLU A 231 5.46 26.45 1.27
CA GLU A 231 4.84 27.78 1.14
C GLU A 231 5.81 28.85 0.67
N LYS A 232 7.03 28.86 1.21
CA LYS A 232 8.09 29.79 0.78
C LYS A 232 8.41 29.65 -0.70
N LYS A 233 8.32 28.43 -1.24
CA LYS A 233 8.54 28.13 -2.66
C LYS A 233 7.32 28.43 -3.54
N ASN A 234 6.13 28.59 -2.94
CA ASN A 234 4.86 28.79 -3.61
C ASN A 234 4.10 30.02 -3.04
N PRO A 235 4.69 31.24 -3.11
CA PRO A 235 4.16 32.41 -2.41
C PRO A 235 2.80 32.91 -2.93
N ASN A 236 2.43 32.59 -4.18
CA ASN A 236 1.19 33.06 -4.81
C ASN A 236 0.04 32.04 -4.72
N ARG A 237 0.12 31.03 -3.84
CA ARG A 237 -0.97 30.05 -3.68
C ARG A 237 -2.25 30.79 -3.29
N GLY A 238 -3.32 30.65 -4.07
CA GLY A 238 -4.59 31.34 -3.84
C GLY A 238 -4.80 32.66 -4.59
N GLU A 239 -3.79 33.22 -5.27
CA GLU A 239 -4.00 34.34 -6.19
C GLU A 239 -4.46 33.79 -7.54
N VAL A 240 -5.78 33.73 -7.74
CA VAL A 240 -6.36 33.48 -9.05
C VAL A 240 -5.88 34.57 -9.99
N SER A 241 -5.06 34.20 -10.97
CA SER A 241 -4.81 35.06 -12.13
C SER A 241 -6.14 35.30 -12.85
N GLY A 242 -6.68 36.50 -12.71
CA GLY A 242 -7.69 37.05 -13.59
C GLY A 242 -9.11 37.03 -13.02
N SER A 243 -9.55 38.21 -12.60
CA SER A 243 -10.93 38.65 -12.77
C SER A 243 -11.39 38.29 -14.19
N PHE A 244 -12.30 37.32 -14.33
CA PHE A 244 -13.21 37.32 -15.48
C PHE A 244 -14.19 38.46 -15.26
N ASP A 245 -13.74 39.67 -15.58
CA ASP A 245 -14.63 40.79 -15.84
C ASP A 245 -15.25 40.60 -17.23
N LYS A 246 -16.57 40.39 -17.21
CA LYS A 246 -17.59 40.43 -18.28
C LYS A 246 -17.79 39.17 -19.13
#